data_AF-Q0WLP0-F1
#
_entry.id   AF-Q0WLP0-F1
#
_cell.length_a   1.000
_cell.length_b   1.000
_cell.length_c   1.000
_cell.angle_alpha   90.00
_cell.angle_beta   90.00
_cell.angle_gamma   90.00
#
_symmetry.space_group_name_H-M   'P 1'
#
loop_
_entity.id
_entity.type
_entity.pdbx_description
1 polymer ?
#
loop_
_entity_poly.entity_id
_entity_poly.type
_entity_poly.pdbx_seq_one_letter_code
_entity_poly.pdbx_strand_id
1 'polypeptide(L)'
;LKKKGIEVLYMVDAIDEYAIGQLKEFEGKKLVSATKEGLKLDETEDEKKKKEELKEKFEGLCKVIKDVLGDKVEKVIVSDRVVDSPCCLVTGEYGWTANMERIMKAQALRDSSMAGYMSSKKTMEINPENSIMDELRKRADADKNDKSVKDLVLLLFETALLTSGFSLDEPNTFGSRIHRMLKLGLSIDDDDAVEADAEMPPLEDDADAEGSKMEEVD
;
A
#
# COMPACT_ATOMS: atom_id res chain seq x y z
N LEU A 1 -0.60 -13.30 14.37
CA LEU A 1 0.34 -14.44 14.54
C LEU A 1 0.94 -14.50 15.94
N LYS A 2 1.74 -13.51 16.37
CA LYS A 2 2.35 -13.47 17.72
C LYS A 2 1.33 -13.64 18.86
N LYS A 3 0.18 -12.96 18.79
CA LYS A 3 -0.93 -13.10 19.76
C LYS A 3 -1.47 -14.53 19.89
N LYS A 4 -1.39 -15.33 18.83
CA LYS A 4 -1.81 -16.74 18.78
C LYS A 4 -0.65 -17.71 19.09
N GLY A 5 0.52 -17.21 19.49
CA GLY A 5 1.68 -18.05 19.81
C GLY A 5 2.27 -18.81 18.61
N ILE A 6 1.98 -18.38 17.38
CA ILE A 6 2.49 -19.03 16.17
C ILE A 6 3.89 -18.49 15.87
N GLU A 7 4.85 -19.40 15.75
CA GLU A 7 6.22 -19.09 15.32
C GLU A 7 6.24 -18.70 13.83
N VAL A 8 7.07 -17.71 13.50
CA VAL A 8 7.19 -17.17 12.14
C VAL A 8 8.65 -17.21 11.72
N LEU A 9 8.91 -17.80 10.56
CA LEU A 9 10.23 -17.80 9.95
C LEU A 9 10.45 -16.48 9.19
N TYR A 10 11.58 -15.82 9.47
CA TYR A 10 11.99 -14.64 8.73
C TYR A 10 12.96 -15.02 7.63
N MET A 11 12.53 -14.78 6.39
CA MET A 11 13.32 -14.96 5.18
C MET A 11 13.85 -13.59 4.77
N VAL A 12 15.14 -13.36 4.98
CA VAL A 12 15.74 -12.02 4.91
C VAL A 12 16.58 -11.81 3.66
N ASP A 13 16.98 -12.89 2.98
CA ASP A 13 17.80 -12.83 1.79
C ASP A 13 16.93 -12.86 0.53
N ALA A 14 17.37 -12.17 -0.52
CA ALA A 14 16.65 -12.12 -1.79
C ALA A 14 16.47 -13.52 -2.43
N ILE A 15 17.41 -14.44 -2.17
CA ILE A 15 17.34 -15.80 -2.68
C ILE A 15 16.22 -16.63 -2.03
N ASP A 16 15.80 -16.28 -0.80
CA ASP A 16 14.80 -17.02 -0.05
C ASP A 16 13.43 -17.00 -0.74
N GLU A 17 13.08 -15.87 -1.36
CA GLU A 17 11.85 -15.72 -2.15
C GLU A 17 11.79 -16.71 -3.32
N TYR A 18 12.92 -17.01 -3.96
CA TYR A 18 13.01 -18.04 -5.00
C TYR A 18 12.99 -19.45 -4.40
N ALA A 19 13.71 -19.67 -3.29
CA ALA A 19 13.81 -20.97 -2.64
C ALA A 19 12.44 -21.45 -2.12
N ILE A 20 11.72 -20.61 -1.38
CA ILE A 20 10.39 -20.93 -0.83
C ILE A 20 9.33 -21.02 -1.93
N GLY A 21 9.49 -20.30 -3.04
CA GLY A 21 8.63 -20.47 -4.21
C GLY A 21 8.66 -21.89 -4.78
N GLN A 22 9.79 -22.60 -4.65
CA GLN A 22 9.94 -24.00 -5.07
C GLN A 22 9.65 -24.99 -3.92
N LEU A 23 10.00 -24.64 -2.69
CA LEU A 23 9.78 -25.45 -1.51
C LEU A 23 8.34 -25.29 -1.01
N LYS A 24 7.41 -26.06 -1.58
CA LYS A 24 5.98 -26.01 -1.20
C LYS A 24 5.69 -26.72 0.13
N GLU A 25 6.50 -27.71 0.48
CA GLU A 25 6.27 -28.58 1.63
C GLU A 25 7.61 -28.96 2.27
N PHE A 26 7.64 -29.02 3.59
CA PHE A 26 8.77 -29.50 4.38
C PHE A 26 8.23 -30.44 5.46
N GLU A 27 8.72 -31.69 5.48
CA GLU A 27 8.29 -32.72 6.45
C GLU A 27 6.76 -32.91 6.52
N GLY A 28 6.06 -32.92 5.39
CA GLY A 28 4.59 -33.06 5.37
C GLY A 28 3.83 -31.77 5.68
N LYS A 29 4.53 -30.66 6.00
CA LYS A 29 3.92 -29.38 6.36
C LYS A 29 4.02 -28.39 5.21
N LYS A 30 2.88 -27.83 4.81
CA LYS A 30 2.81 -26.77 3.80
C LYS A 30 3.35 -25.46 4.37
N LEU A 31 4.16 -24.78 3.57
CA LEU A 31 4.64 -23.45 3.88
C LEU A 31 3.60 -22.42 3.41
N VAL A 32 3.21 -21.52 4.30
CA VAL A 32 2.22 -20.46 4.02
C VAL A 32 2.86 -19.11 4.32
N SER A 33 2.79 -18.19 3.36
CA SER A 33 3.27 -16.83 3.58
C SER A 33 2.23 -16.00 4.34
N ALA A 34 2.66 -15.33 5.40
CA ALA A 34 1.82 -14.42 6.17
C ALA A 34 1.41 -13.15 5.40
N THR A 35 2.10 -12.83 4.30
CA THR A 35 1.83 -11.65 3.45
C THR A 35 0.94 -11.95 2.25
N LYS A 36 0.55 -13.23 2.07
CA LYS A 36 -0.34 -13.68 1.01
C LYS A 36 -1.76 -13.90 1.53
N GLU A 37 -2.72 -13.89 0.62
CA GLU A 37 -4.05 -14.41 0.86
C GLU A 37 -4.02 -15.90 1.26
N GLY A 38 -5.09 -16.36 1.91
CA GLY A 38 -5.26 -17.78 2.25
C GLY A 38 -4.61 -18.20 3.57
N LEU A 39 -4.06 -17.27 4.35
CA LEU A 39 -3.64 -17.54 5.73
C LEU A 39 -4.85 -17.91 6.58
N LYS A 40 -5.00 -19.19 6.90
CA LYS A 40 -6.03 -19.67 7.81
C LYS A 40 -5.44 -19.80 9.20
N LEU A 41 -6.03 -19.09 10.15
CA LEU A 41 -5.70 -19.20 11.56
C LEU A 41 -6.78 -20.02 12.24
N ASP A 42 -6.41 -20.89 13.17
CA ASP A 42 -7.40 -21.60 13.98
C ASP A 42 -8.21 -20.58 14.80
N GLU A 43 -9.53 -20.66 14.69
CA GLU A 43 -10.49 -19.75 15.32
C GLU A 43 -11.48 -20.57 16.15
N THR A 44 -11.77 -20.09 17.35
CA THR A 44 -12.85 -20.62 18.19
C THR A 44 -14.22 -20.28 17.58
N GLU A 45 -15.26 -21.03 17.95
CA GLU A 45 -16.63 -20.77 17.45
C GLU A 45 -17.13 -19.37 17.80
N ASP A 46 -16.73 -18.83 18.96
CA ASP A 46 -17.08 -17.46 19.37
C ASP A 46 -16.34 -16.40 18.54
N GLU A 47 -15.08 -16.64 18.17
CA GLU A 47 -14.34 -15.74 17.27
C GLU A 47 -14.95 -15.74 15.87
N LYS A 48 -15.39 -16.90 15.36
CA LYS A 48 -16.06 -16.99 14.06
C LYS A 48 -17.36 -16.17 14.03
N LYS A 49 -18.20 -16.28 15.07
CA LYS A 49 -19.44 -15.51 15.16
C LYS A 49 -19.18 -13.99 15.18
N LYS A 50 -18.26 -13.54 16.04
CA LYS A 50 -17.87 -12.12 16.09
C LYS A 50 -17.34 -11.63 14.75
N LYS A 51 -16.59 -12.46 14.04
CA LYS A 51 -16.05 -12.13 12.71
C LYS A 51 -17.14 -11.98 11.67
N GLU A 52 -18.17 -12.82 11.68
CA GLU A 52 -19.33 -12.67 10.78
C GLU A 52 -20.09 -11.38 11.07
N GLU A 53 -20.35 -11.06 12.34
CA GLU A 53 -20.99 -9.80 12.74
C GLU A 53 -20.17 -8.58 12.31
N LEU A 54 -18.84 -8.61 12.50
CA LEU A 54 -17.96 -7.53 12.07
C LEU A 54 -17.87 -7.41 10.55
N LYS A 55 -17.90 -8.53 9.81
CA LYS A 55 -17.96 -8.52 8.34
C LYS A 55 -19.21 -7.83 7.84
N GLU A 56 -20.37 -8.15 8.38
CA GLU A 56 -21.63 -7.49 8.03
C GLU A 56 -21.59 -5.99 8.39
N LYS A 57 -21.13 -5.67 9.60
CA LYS A 57 -21.04 -4.28 10.08
C LYS A 57 -20.13 -3.40 9.21
N PHE A 58 -19.03 -3.95 8.70
CA PHE A 58 -18.04 -3.21 7.91
C PHE A 58 -18.19 -3.39 6.40
N GLU A 59 -19.17 -4.18 5.93
CA GLU A 59 -19.40 -4.42 4.49
C GLU A 59 -19.64 -3.11 3.73
N GLY A 60 -20.39 -2.18 4.33
CA GLY A 60 -20.64 -0.85 3.77
C GLY A 60 -19.35 -0.05 3.55
N LEU A 61 -18.47 -0.02 4.56
CA LEU A 61 -17.18 0.65 4.47
C LEU A 61 -16.27 -0.03 3.43
N CYS A 62 -16.23 -1.36 3.38
CA CYS A 62 -15.44 -2.09 2.38
C CYS A 62 -15.83 -1.71 0.95
N LYS A 63 -17.13 -1.53 0.68
CA LYS A 63 -17.63 -1.06 -0.63
C LYS A 63 -17.17 0.36 -0.93
N VAL A 64 -17.32 1.29 0.02
CA VAL A 64 -16.85 2.68 -0.16
C VAL A 64 -15.35 2.73 -0.43
N ILE A 65 -14.54 1.98 0.34
CA ILE A 65 -13.09 1.91 0.13
C ILE A 65 -12.78 1.36 -1.27
N LYS A 66 -13.46 0.28 -1.69
CA LYS A 66 -13.26 -0.30 -3.02
C LYS A 66 -13.62 0.68 -4.14
N ASP A 67 -14.70 1.44 -3.98
CA ASP A 67 -15.13 2.45 -4.95
C ASP A 67 -14.13 3.61 -5.05
N VAL A 68 -13.57 4.06 -3.91
CA VAL A 68 -12.54 5.11 -3.86
C VAL A 68 -11.22 4.65 -4.48
N LEU A 69 -10.79 3.43 -4.17
CA LEU A 69 -9.51 2.91 -4.65
C LEU A 69 -9.58 2.36 -6.08
N GLY A 70 -10.77 2.05 -6.58
CA GLY A 70 -11.00 1.58 -7.95
C GLY A 70 -10.09 0.41 -8.31
N ASP A 71 -9.27 0.60 -9.34
CA ASP A 71 -8.35 -0.43 -9.85
C ASP A 71 -7.06 -0.62 -9.05
N LYS A 72 -6.78 0.23 -8.05
CA LYS A 72 -5.58 0.13 -7.21
C LYS A 72 -5.59 -1.12 -6.31
N VAL A 73 -6.78 -1.65 -5.99
CA VAL A 73 -6.98 -2.87 -5.19
C VAL A 73 -7.86 -3.86 -5.92
N GLU A 74 -7.68 -5.15 -5.68
CA GLU A 74 -8.57 -6.18 -6.20
C GLU A 74 -9.90 -6.16 -5.44
N LYS A 75 -9.81 -6.29 -4.12
CA LYS A 75 -10.94 -6.32 -3.19
C LYS A 75 -10.53 -5.73 -1.83
N VAL A 76 -11.54 -5.39 -1.04
CA VAL A 76 -11.40 -4.91 0.33
C VAL A 76 -12.16 -5.86 1.24
N ILE A 77 -11.50 -6.41 2.24
CA ILE A 77 -12.08 -7.40 3.16
C ILE A 77 -11.72 -7.08 4.62
N VAL A 78 -12.50 -7.60 5.55
CA VAL A 78 -12.18 -7.54 6.98
C VAL A 78 -11.07 -8.54 7.30
N SER A 79 -10.00 -8.07 7.93
CA SER A 79 -8.84 -8.86 8.33
C SER A 79 -9.12 -9.71 9.57
N ASP A 80 -8.44 -10.84 9.66
CA ASP A 80 -8.33 -11.68 10.86
C ASP A 80 -6.89 -11.77 11.42
N ARG A 81 -5.93 -11.17 10.72
CA ARG A 81 -4.49 -11.26 11.06
C ARG A 81 -3.94 -9.98 11.65
N VAL A 82 -4.56 -8.84 11.37
CA VAL A 82 -4.14 -7.51 11.83
C VAL A 82 -4.66 -7.25 13.25
N VAL A 83 -3.82 -6.65 14.09
CA VAL A 83 -4.14 -6.36 15.49
C VAL A 83 -4.05 -4.86 15.77
N ASP A 84 -2.87 -4.26 15.60
CA ASP A 84 -2.65 -2.85 15.96
C ASP A 84 -2.87 -1.90 14.77
N SER A 85 -2.50 -2.33 13.56
CA SER A 85 -2.62 -1.50 12.36
C SER A 85 -4.08 -1.31 11.92
N PRO A 86 -4.43 -0.18 11.29
CA PRO A 86 -5.78 0.03 10.77
C PRO A 86 -6.08 -0.83 9.54
N CYS A 87 -5.07 -1.10 8.70
CA CYS A 87 -5.18 -1.97 7.54
C CYS A 87 -3.81 -2.52 7.12
N CYS A 88 -3.81 -3.53 6.24
CA CYS A 88 -2.63 -3.99 5.53
C CYS A 88 -2.98 -4.39 4.09
N LEU A 89 -1.95 -4.51 3.24
CA LEU A 89 -2.10 -5.01 1.88
C LEU A 89 -1.51 -6.41 1.78
N VAL A 90 -2.29 -7.34 1.23
CA VAL A 90 -1.86 -8.70 0.95
C VAL A 90 -1.87 -8.96 -0.56
N THR A 91 -1.01 -9.86 -1.00
CA THR A 91 -0.94 -10.28 -2.41
C THR A 91 -1.75 -11.54 -2.62
N GLY A 92 -2.20 -11.78 -3.85
CA GLY A 92 -2.85 -13.04 -4.21
C GLY A 92 -1.95 -14.26 -3.90
N GLU A 93 -2.57 -15.42 -3.72
CA GLU A 93 -1.88 -16.67 -3.35
C GLU A 93 -0.75 -17.02 -4.34
N TYR A 94 -0.99 -16.83 -5.64
CA TYR A 94 -0.05 -17.14 -6.72
C TYR A 94 0.72 -15.93 -7.25
N GLY A 95 0.41 -14.72 -6.76
CA GLY A 95 1.09 -13.49 -7.18
C GLY A 95 2.48 -13.33 -6.57
N TRP A 96 3.22 -12.33 -7.06
CA TRP A 96 4.45 -11.87 -6.41
C TRP A 96 4.14 -11.25 -5.05
N THR A 97 4.97 -11.55 -4.06
CA THR A 97 4.98 -10.84 -2.77
C THR A 97 5.51 -9.42 -2.96
N ALA A 98 5.32 -8.56 -1.96
CA ALA A 98 5.92 -7.22 -1.96
C ALA A 98 7.45 -7.27 -2.11
N ASN A 99 8.10 -8.22 -1.43
CA ASN A 99 9.54 -8.39 -1.49
C ASN A 99 10.00 -8.91 -2.87
N MET A 100 9.29 -9.88 -3.44
CA MET A 100 9.56 -10.35 -4.81
C MET A 100 9.36 -9.24 -5.84
N GLU A 101 8.31 -8.42 -5.71
CA GLU A 101 8.08 -7.27 -6.59
C GLU A 101 9.26 -6.29 -6.54
N ARG A 102 9.79 -6.01 -5.33
CA ARG A 102 10.97 -5.17 -5.13
C ARG A 102 12.24 -5.77 -5.76
N ILE A 103 12.48 -7.06 -5.56
CA ILE A 103 13.63 -7.77 -6.15
C ILE A 103 13.56 -7.73 -7.68
N MET A 104 12.38 -8.00 -8.25
CA MET A 104 12.18 -8.01 -9.70
C MET A 104 12.31 -6.61 -10.30
N LYS A 105 11.77 -5.57 -9.66
CA LYS A 105 11.94 -4.17 -10.08
C LYS A 105 13.42 -3.73 -10.06
N ALA A 106 14.20 -4.20 -9.09
CA ALA A 106 15.63 -3.92 -9.00
C ALA A 106 16.45 -4.66 -10.08
N GLN A 107 15.97 -5.82 -10.55
CA GLN A 107 16.58 -6.59 -11.63
C GLN A 107 16.10 -6.05 -13.00
N ALA A 108 16.69 -4.93 -13.44
CA ALA A 108 16.37 -4.18 -14.66
C ALA A 108 16.46 -4.96 -16.01
N LEU A 109 16.76 -6.27 -15.99
CA LEU A 109 16.99 -7.11 -17.18
C LEU A 109 15.83 -8.07 -17.51
N ARG A 110 14.74 -8.08 -16.74
CA ARG A 110 13.57 -8.91 -17.07
C ARG A 110 12.55 -8.12 -17.89
N ASP A 111 12.12 -8.76 -18.98
CA ASP A 111 11.07 -8.31 -19.89
C ASP A 111 9.85 -7.73 -19.12
N SER A 112 9.58 -6.44 -19.33
CA SER A 112 8.50 -5.68 -18.68
C SER A 112 7.12 -6.28 -18.91
N SER A 113 6.97 -7.15 -19.91
CA SER A 113 5.71 -7.86 -20.20
C SER A 113 5.31 -8.87 -19.10
N MET A 114 6.27 -9.47 -18.40
CA MET A 114 5.99 -10.39 -17.27
C MET A 114 5.56 -9.65 -16.00
N ALA A 115 6.00 -8.39 -15.83
CA ALA A 115 5.67 -7.58 -14.67
C ALA A 115 4.17 -7.27 -14.59
N GLY A 116 3.49 -7.05 -15.73
CA GLY A 116 2.05 -6.74 -15.75
C GLY A 116 1.16 -7.91 -15.32
N TYR A 117 1.53 -9.15 -15.64
CA TYR A 117 0.76 -10.34 -15.26
C TYR A 117 1.02 -10.77 -13.81
N MET A 118 2.26 -10.59 -13.33
CA MET A 118 2.68 -11.04 -12.00
C MET A 118 2.56 -9.97 -10.91
N SER A 119 2.46 -8.69 -11.29
CA SER A 119 2.02 -7.59 -10.41
C SER A 119 0.52 -7.68 -10.18
N SER A 120 0.10 -8.78 -9.54
CA SER A 120 -1.29 -9.01 -9.15
C SER A 120 -1.82 -7.85 -8.34
N LYS A 121 -3.07 -7.45 -8.60
CA LYS A 121 -3.79 -6.46 -7.79
C LYS A 121 -3.75 -6.89 -6.32
N LYS A 122 -3.64 -5.91 -5.42
CA LYS A 122 -3.46 -6.13 -3.98
C LYS A 122 -4.82 -6.18 -3.31
N THR A 123 -4.97 -6.99 -2.27
CA THR A 123 -6.18 -7.00 -1.44
C THR A 123 -5.93 -6.17 -0.20
N MET A 124 -6.84 -5.23 0.07
CA MET A 124 -6.78 -4.43 1.29
C MET A 124 -7.57 -5.13 2.40
N GLU A 125 -6.87 -5.52 3.45
CA GLU A 125 -7.46 -6.08 4.64
C GLU A 125 -7.60 -4.98 5.70
N ILE A 126 -8.83 -4.71 6.17
CA ILE A 126 -9.11 -3.68 7.18
C ILE A 126 -9.28 -4.28 8.57
N ASN A 127 -8.84 -3.56 9.61
CA ASN A 127 -8.99 -3.98 10.99
C ASN A 127 -10.25 -3.36 11.61
N PRO A 128 -11.31 -4.15 11.87
CA PRO A 128 -12.57 -3.63 12.39
C PRO A 128 -12.50 -3.19 13.87
N GLU A 129 -11.47 -3.61 14.60
CA GLU A 129 -11.26 -3.24 16.01
C GLU A 129 -10.45 -1.94 16.15
N ASN A 130 -9.89 -1.41 15.06
CA ASN A 130 -9.14 -0.17 15.09
C ASN A 130 -10.07 1.06 15.10
N SER A 131 -9.77 2.04 15.97
CA SER A 131 -10.59 3.24 16.15
C SER A 131 -10.70 4.10 14.88
N ILE A 132 -9.67 4.12 14.03
CA ILE A 132 -9.69 4.84 12.75
C ILE A 132 -10.73 4.22 11.82
N MET A 133 -10.83 2.88 11.78
CA MET A 133 -11.78 2.18 10.93
C MET A 133 -13.22 2.35 11.42
N ASP A 134 -13.45 2.34 12.74
CA ASP A 134 -14.80 2.59 13.27
C ASP A 134 -15.28 4.01 12.99
N GLU A 135 -14.39 5.00 13.08
CA GLU A 135 -14.71 6.40 12.75
C GLU A 135 -14.93 6.60 11.25
N LEU A 136 -14.10 5.98 10.40
CA LEU A 136 -14.32 5.98 8.95
C LEU A 136 -15.65 5.35 8.56
N ARG A 137 -16.05 4.25 9.22
CA ARG A 137 -17.36 3.64 8.99
C ARG A 137 -18.48 4.63 9.30
N LYS A 138 -18.46 5.25 10.49
CA LYS A 138 -19.49 6.23 10.90
C LYS A 138 -19.61 7.39 9.91
N ARG A 139 -18.48 7.93 9.43
CA ARG A 139 -18.47 9.01 8.45
C ARG A 139 -18.99 8.57 7.09
N ALA A 140 -18.57 7.40 6.61
CA ALA A 140 -19.05 6.82 5.35
C ALA A 140 -20.56 6.48 5.40
N ASP A 141 -21.07 6.06 6.56
CA ASP A 141 -22.50 5.82 6.77
C ASP A 141 -23.33 7.12 6.76
N ALA A 142 -22.75 8.22 7.26
CA ALA A 142 -23.38 9.54 7.26
C ALA A 142 -23.38 10.19 5.88
N ASP A 143 -22.24 10.18 5.18
CA ASP A 143 -22.11 10.67 3.81
C ASP A 143 -21.07 9.84 3.02
N LYS A 144 -21.57 9.05 2.07
CA LYS A 144 -20.74 8.21 1.19
C LYS A 144 -19.86 9.01 0.23
N ASN A 145 -20.17 10.28 0.00
CA ASN A 145 -19.47 11.16 -0.92
C ASN A 145 -18.59 12.21 -0.24
N ASP A 146 -18.43 12.12 1.08
CA ASP A 146 -17.57 13.01 1.84
C ASP A 146 -16.14 12.99 1.27
N LYS A 147 -15.68 14.16 0.81
CA LYS A 147 -14.33 14.34 0.26
C LYS A 147 -13.25 13.98 1.28
N SER A 148 -13.51 14.24 2.56
CA SER A 148 -12.57 13.91 3.64
C SER A 148 -12.38 12.40 3.77
N VAL A 149 -13.46 11.61 3.64
CA VAL A 149 -13.38 10.14 3.65
C VAL A 149 -12.55 9.64 2.48
N LYS A 150 -12.73 10.20 1.28
CA LYS A 150 -11.95 9.82 0.10
C LYS A 150 -10.45 10.07 0.30
N ASP A 151 -10.10 11.27 0.78
CA ASP A 151 -8.70 11.62 1.05
C ASP A 151 -8.07 10.74 2.14
N LEU A 152 -8.81 10.46 3.22
CA LEU A 152 -8.35 9.58 4.30
C LEU A 152 -8.15 8.14 3.84
N VAL A 153 -9.05 7.61 3.01
CA VAL A 153 -8.93 6.26 2.44
C VAL A 153 -7.70 6.14 1.55
N LEU A 154 -7.43 7.14 0.71
CA LEU A 154 -6.25 7.15 -0.15
C LEU A 154 -4.96 7.24 0.69
N LEU A 155 -4.95 8.06 1.74
CA LEU A 155 -3.81 8.16 2.65
C LEU A 155 -3.55 6.84 3.41
N LEU A 156 -4.61 6.19 3.89
CA LEU A 156 -4.51 4.88 4.53
C LEU A 156 -3.96 3.83 3.58
N PHE A 157 -4.42 3.84 2.33
CA PHE A 157 -3.92 2.92 1.30
C PHE A 157 -2.43 3.11 1.02
N GLU A 158 -1.97 4.35 0.84
CA GLU A 158 -0.54 4.65 0.60
C GLU A 158 0.32 4.35 1.81
N THR A 159 -0.18 4.62 3.02
CA THR A 159 0.50 4.21 4.26
C THR A 159 0.60 2.69 4.35
N ALA A 160 -0.47 1.97 3.98
CA ALA A 160 -0.48 0.52 3.96
C ALA A 160 0.45 -0.07 2.89
N LEU A 161 0.64 0.60 1.74
CA LEU A 161 1.65 0.22 0.75
C LEU A 161 3.04 0.20 1.38
N LEU A 162 3.42 1.29 2.04
CA LEU A 162 4.72 1.41 2.71
C LEU A 162 4.90 0.35 3.80
N THR A 163 3.95 0.24 4.73
CA THR A 163 4.08 -0.70 5.86
C THR A 163 4.01 -2.16 5.43
N SER A 164 3.40 -2.46 4.29
CA SER A 164 3.34 -3.82 3.72
C SER A 164 4.53 -4.12 2.79
N GLY A 165 5.49 -3.20 2.64
CA GLY A 165 6.74 -3.39 1.90
C GLY A 165 6.64 -3.16 0.39
N PHE A 166 5.57 -2.54 -0.10
CA PHE A 166 5.44 -2.15 -1.50
C PHE A 166 6.07 -0.77 -1.75
N SER A 167 6.45 -0.53 -3.01
CA SER A 167 6.87 0.80 -3.45
C SER A 167 5.66 1.71 -3.65
N LEU A 168 5.85 3.00 -3.40
CA LEU A 168 4.91 4.04 -3.82
C LEU A 168 5.16 4.42 -5.28
N ASP A 169 4.10 4.47 -6.07
CA ASP A 169 4.20 4.89 -7.48
C ASP A 169 4.37 6.42 -7.58
N GLU A 170 3.70 7.19 -6.71
CA GLU A 170 3.69 8.66 -6.74
C GLU A 170 4.05 9.27 -5.36
N PRO A 171 5.34 9.26 -4.96
CA PRO A 171 5.76 9.77 -3.65
C PRO A 171 5.41 11.24 -3.41
N ASN A 172 5.46 12.08 -4.44
CA ASN A 172 5.14 13.51 -4.36
C ASN A 172 3.64 13.76 -4.06
N THR A 173 2.76 12.95 -4.65
CA THR A 173 1.31 13.02 -4.39
C THR A 173 0.98 12.60 -2.96
N PHE A 174 1.63 11.54 -2.47
CA PHE A 174 1.51 11.11 -1.07
C PHE A 174 2.02 12.20 -0.10
N GLY A 175 3.19 12.78 -0.36
CA GLY A 175 3.75 13.89 0.43
C GLY A 175 2.82 15.10 0.48
N SER A 176 2.27 15.50 -0.66
CA SER A 176 1.28 16.58 -0.75
C SER A 176 0.02 16.30 0.09
N ARG A 177 -0.45 15.04 0.11
CA ARG A 177 -1.60 14.64 0.94
C ARG A 177 -1.28 14.68 2.44
N ILE A 178 -0.08 14.27 2.84
CA ILE A 178 0.38 14.40 4.24
C ILE A 178 0.42 15.87 4.63
N HIS A 179 1.00 16.75 3.80
CA HIS A 179 1.05 18.18 4.08
C HIS A 179 -0.34 18.79 4.24
N ARG A 180 -1.31 18.40 3.39
CA ARG A 180 -2.71 18.83 3.55
C ARG A 180 -3.32 18.37 4.88
N MET A 181 -3.08 17.13 5.30
CA MET A 181 -3.58 16.63 6.57
C MET A 181 -2.94 17.32 7.77
N LEU A 182 -1.65 17.67 7.68
CA LEU A 182 -0.97 18.47 8.69
C LEU A 182 -1.55 19.88 8.78
N LYS A 183 -1.81 20.54 7.64
CA LYS A 183 -2.49 21.84 7.61
C LYS A 183 -3.86 21.78 8.28
N LEU A 184 -4.68 20.79 7.94
CA LEU A 184 -5.99 20.56 8.58
C LEU A 184 -5.87 20.31 10.08
N GLY A 185 -4.91 19.49 10.51
CA GLY A 185 -4.67 19.21 11.93
C GLY A 185 -4.18 20.41 12.72
N LEU A 186 -3.47 21.33 12.08
CA LEU A 186 -3.01 22.60 12.65
C LEU A 186 -4.01 23.75 12.46
N SER A 187 -5.15 23.50 11.82
CA SER A 187 -6.14 24.53 11.45
C SER A 187 -5.55 25.69 10.63
N ILE A 188 -4.60 25.37 9.74
CA ILE A 188 -4.05 26.31 8.75
C ILE A 188 -4.99 26.29 7.55
N ASP A 189 -5.64 27.43 7.27
CA ASP A 189 -6.50 27.59 6.10
C ASP A 189 -5.67 27.48 4.81
N ASP A 190 -6.22 26.86 3.77
CA ASP A 190 -5.53 26.64 2.48
C ASP A 190 -5.28 27.94 1.67
N ASP A 191 -5.49 29.12 2.27
CA ASP A 191 -5.27 30.44 1.66
C ASP A 191 -3.76 30.77 1.45
N ASP A 192 -2.85 29.99 2.03
CA ASP A 192 -1.39 30.13 1.80
C ASP A 192 -0.91 29.57 0.44
N ALA A 193 -1.82 29.25 -0.49
CA ALA A 193 -1.49 28.73 -1.83
C ALA A 193 -1.31 29.83 -2.90
N VAL A 194 -1.07 31.08 -2.51
CA VAL A 194 -0.59 32.14 -3.39
C VAL A 194 0.70 32.64 -2.76
N GLU A 195 1.83 32.56 -3.46
CA GLU A 195 3.17 33.15 -3.17
C GLU A 195 4.36 32.17 -3.38
N ALA A 196 4.16 30.94 -3.85
CA ALA A 196 5.29 30.03 -4.17
C ALA A 196 5.60 29.89 -5.68
N ASP A 197 4.76 30.41 -6.57
CA ASP A 197 4.91 30.25 -8.04
C ASP A 197 5.31 31.57 -8.76
N ALA A 198 5.69 32.61 -8.01
CA ALA A 198 5.92 33.96 -8.54
C ALA A 198 7.38 34.50 -8.45
N GLU A 199 8.36 33.71 -7.98
CA GLU A 199 9.77 34.13 -8.00
C GLU A 199 10.70 32.98 -8.43
N MET A 200 10.53 32.51 -9.67
CA MET A 200 11.71 32.08 -10.43
C MET A 200 12.02 33.21 -11.43
N PRO A 201 13.12 33.96 -11.26
CA PRO A 201 13.51 34.93 -12.27
C PRO A 201 13.74 34.20 -13.59
N PRO A 202 13.31 34.77 -14.73
CA PRO A 202 13.55 34.17 -16.03
C PRO A 202 15.06 34.01 -16.22
N LEU A 203 15.49 32.81 -16.63
CA LEU A 203 16.86 32.58 -17.07
C LEU A 203 17.11 33.53 -18.25
N GLU A 204 18.00 34.51 -18.04
CA GLU A 204 18.48 35.38 -19.10
C GLU A 204 19.19 34.53 -20.15
N ASP A 205 18.61 34.47 -21.35
CA ASP A 205 19.28 34.07 -22.57
C ASP A 205 20.36 35.11 -22.89
N ASP A 206 21.58 34.94 -22.36
CA ASP A 206 22.75 35.63 -22.89
C ASP A 206 23.43 34.74 -23.93
N ALA A 207 23.19 35.11 -25.18
CA ALA A 207 24.03 34.75 -26.30
C ALA A 207 25.43 35.38 -26.18
N ASP A 208 26.42 34.63 -26.67
CA ASP A 208 27.74 35.05 -27.12
C ASP A 208 28.82 35.40 -26.07
N ALA A 209 29.68 34.42 -25.81
CA ALA A 209 31.12 34.66 -25.77
C ALA A 209 31.91 33.42 -26.26
N GLU A 210 32.51 33.61 -27.43
CA GLU A 210 33.49 32.81 -28.15
C GLU A 210 34.45 31.93 -27.32
N GLY A 211 34.77 30.75 -27.88
CA GLY A 211 36.12 30.22 -27.84
C GLY A 211 36.32 28.88 -27.13
N SER A 212 36.07 27.76 -27.82
CA SER A 212 36.91 26.58 -27.60
C SER A 212 37.07 25.77 -28.88
N LYS A 213 38.29 25.86 -29.40
CA LYS A 213 38.83 25.30 -30.63
C LYS A 213 38.90 23.77 -30.52
N MET A 214 38.22 23.04 -31.40
CA MET A 214 38.50 21.61 -31.61
C MET A 214 39.88 21.49 -32.26
N GLU A 215 40.79 20.79 -31.60
CA GLU A 215 42.08 20.36 -32.15
C GLU A 215 41.88 18.94 -32.70
N GLU A 216 42.10 18.78 -34.00
CA GLU A 216 42.24 17.49 -34.67
C GLU A 216 43.48 16.77 -34.13
N VAL A 217 43.36 15.46 -33.91
CA VAL A 217 44.50 14.55 -33.75
C VAL A 217 44.45 13.52 -34.88
N ASP A 218 45.55 13.50 -35.65
CA ASP A 218 45.91 12.57 -36.73
C ASP A 218 45.79 11.08 -36.33
#